data_AF-A0A6J8A2T4-F1
#
_entry.id   AF-A0A6J8A2T4-F1
#
_cell.length_a   1.000
_cell.length_b   1.000
_cell.length_c   1.000
_cell.angle_alpha   90.00
_cell.angle_beta   90.00
_cell.angle_gamma   90.00
#
_symmetry.space_group_name_H-M   'P 1'
#
loop_
_entity.id
_entity.type
_entity.pdbx_description
1 polymer ?
#
loop_
_entity_poly.entity_id
_entity_poly.type
_entity_poly.pdbx_seq_one_letter_code
_entity_poly.pdbx_strand_id
1 'polypeptide(L)'
;MQDKLEEHGISVQTVSQVHPIHVYPARVLTQIYSLLGKNKKLGLTGRPSSEVGLLATSKLYVMNEQMLAFIPQFVDETQFYLPCDIDLRCDAFKTDVDILSVHWRMVGRPLFIMPVSSKLLDMDYKVFALKNELDYVSNNWRMIGRPTIVIPVLEESLGVLLKIANKVFLADALVLCL
;
A
#
# COMPACT_ATOMS: atom_id res chain seq x y z
N MET A 1 8.74 -1.42 -19.36
CA MET A 1 8.15 -1.97 -18.13
C MET A 1 6.65 -1.73 -18.08
N GLN A 2 6.19 -0.50 -18.34
CA GLN A 2 4.76 -0.21 -18.55
C GLN A 2 4.17 -1.08 -19.67
N ASP A 3 4.80 -1.10 -20.85
CA ASP A 3 4.34 -1.91 -21.99
C ASP A 3 4.17 -3.41 -21.62
N LYS A 4 5.09 -3.97 -20.82
CA LYS A 4 5.04 -5.37 -20.38
C LYS A 4 3.84 -5.64 -19.46
N LEU A 5 3.49 -4.69 -18.60
CA LEU A 5 2.31 -4.80 -17.73
C LEU A 5 1.01 -4.58 -18.51
N GLU A 6 1.02 -3.63 -19.46
CA GLU A 6 -0.10 -3.38 -20.36
C GLU A 6 -0.40 -4.60 -21.26
N GLU A 7 0.62 -5.30 -21.74
CA GLU A 7 0.48 -6.59 -22.45
C GLU A 7 -0.26 -7.65 -21.62
N HIS A 8 -0.13 -7.59 -20.28
CA HIS A 8 -0.84 -8.46 -19.36
C HIS A 8 -2.22 -7.91 -18.96
N GLY A 9 -2.66 -6.79 -19.55
CA GLY A 9 -3.94 -6.14 -19.25
C GLY A 9 -3.94 -5.39 -17.93
N ILE A 10 -2.77 -5.08 -17.38
CA ILE A 10 -2.61 -4.32 -16.16
C ILE A 10 -2.38 -2.85 -16.56
N SER A 11 -3.35 -2.00 -16.26
CA SER A 11 -3.20 -0.55 -16.48
C SER A 11 -2.11 0.00 -15.54
N VAL A 12 -1.20 0.82 -16.07
CA VAL A 12 -0.09 1.43 -15.31
C VAL A 12 -0.08 2.95 -15.46
N GLN A 13 0.21 3.68 -14.38
CA GLN A 13 0.42 5.13 -14.41
C GLN A 13 1.80 5.51 -13.89
N THR A 14 2.35 6.61 -14.46
CA THR A 14 3.66 7.15 -14.08
C THR A 14 3.55 8.31 -13.08
N VAL A 15 4.68 8.60 -12.43
CA VAL A 15 4.85 9.71 -11.48
C VAL A 15 4.41 11.06 -12.03
N SER A 16 4.59 11.29 -13.33
CA SER A 16 4.26 12.57 -13.98
C SER A 16 2.76 12.81 -14.20
N GLN A 17 1.92 11.78 -14.08
CA GLN A 17 0.52 11.85 -14.50
C GLN A 17 -0.45 12.21 -13.36
N VAL A 18 0.02 12.30 -12.11
CA VAL A 18 -0.86 12.36 -10.93
C VAL A 18 -0.25 13.25 -9.82
N HIS A 19 -1.05 13.65 -8.82
CA HIS A 19 -0.62 14.54 -7.72
C HIS A 19 0.28 13.82 -6.68
N PRO A 20 1.37 14.44 -6.18
CA PRO A 20 2.33 13.78 -5.28
C PRO A 20 1.71 13.22 -3.99
N ILE A 21 1.80 11.90 -3.76
CA ILE A 21 1.47 11.25 -2.48
C ILE A 21 2.73 10.65 -1.89
N HIS A 22 3.06 11.00 -0.66
CA HIS A 22 4.22 10.42 0.03
C HIS A 22 3.81 9.08 0.65
N VAL A 23 4.58 8.03 0.36
CA VAL A 23 4.32 6.71 0.93
C VAL A 23 5.34 6.38 2.00
N TYR A 24 4.84 5.90 3.14
CA TYR A 24 5.65 5.52 4.28
C TYR A 24 5.27 4.13 4.78
N PRO A 25 6.17 3.43 5.49
CA PRO A 25 5.78 2.21 6.17
C PRO A 25 4.82 2.50 7.33
N ALA A 26 3.94 1.55 7.64
CA ALA A 26 2.98 1.61 8.76
C ALA A 26 3.57 2.10 10.10
N ARG A 27 4.84 1.78 10.40
CA ARG A 27 5.51 2.23 11.63
C ARG A 27 5.56 3.76 11.79
N VAL A 28 5.66 4.50 10.69
CA VAL A 28 5.65 5.96 10.72
C VAL A 28 4.29 6.45 11.20
N LEU A 29 3.21 5.81 10.73
CA LEU A 29 1.86 6.10 11.21
C LEU A 29 1.69 5.75 12.69
N THR A 30 2.25 4.63 13.17
CA THR A 30 2.28 4.30 14.61
C THR A 30 2.97 5.41 15.42
N GLN A 31 4.10 5.93 14.94
CA GLN A 31 4.79 7.05 15.59
C GLN A 31 3.93 8.32 15.61
N ILE A 32 3.30 8.67 14.49
CA ILE A 32 2.37 9.82 14.43
C ILE A 32 1.23 9.64 15.44
N TYR A 33 0.62 8.45 15.50
CA TYR A 33 -0.46 8.15 16.43
C TYR A 33 -0.02 8.21 17.90
N SER A 34 1.23 7.87 18.21
CA SER A 34 1.76 7.98 19.58
C SER A 34 1.81 9.43 20.09
N LEU A 35 1.88 10.40 19.19
CA LEU A 35 1.88 11.83 19.54
C LEU A 35 0.47 12.34 19.87
N LEU A 36 -0.57 11.63 19.45
CA LEU A 36 -1.95 12.00 19.77
C LEU A 36 -2.18 11.88 21.28
N GLY A 37 -2.72 12.95 21.87
CA GLY A 37 -2.97 13.04 23.31
C GLY A 37 -1.72 13.32 24.16
N LYS A 38 -0.54 13.51 23.55
CA LYS A 38 0.68 13.86 24.29
C LYS A 38 0.63 15.32 24.74
N ASN A 39 0.71 15.54 26.04
CA ASN A 39 0.75 16.88 26.63
C ASN A 39 1.69 16.89 27.84
N LYS A 40 2.87 17.50 27.66
CA LYS A 40 3.91 17.58 28.69
C LYS A 40 3.44 18.34 29.94
N LYS A 41 2.59 19.37 29.80
CA LYS A 41 2.10 20.18 30.93
C LYS A 41 1.11 19.40 31.82
N LEU A 42 0.35 18.49 31.21
CA LEU A 42 -0.63 17.65 31.90
C LEU A 42 -0.09 16.26 32.28
N GLY A 43 1.20 15.98 32.03
CA GLY A 43 1.79 14.66 32.27
C GLY A 43 1.27 13.56 31.33
N LEU A 44 0.57 13.91 30.24
CA LEU A 44 0.04 12.94 29.29
C LEU A 44 1.13 12.52 28.30
N THR A 45 1.40 11.23 28.24
CA THR A 45 2.46 10.64 27.39
C THR A 45 2.00 10.39 25.95
N GLY A 46 0.70 10.35 25.70
CA GLY A 46 0.08 10.09 24.40
C GLY A 46 -0.56 8.71 24.30
N ARG A 47 -0.96 8.33 23.09
CA ARG A 47 -1.49 6.98 22.80
C ARG A 47 -0.36 5.94 22.91
N PRO A 48 -0.58 4.78 23.54
CA PRO A 48 0.34 3.67 23.48
C PRO A 48 0.67 3.30 22.03
N SER A 49 1.95 3.05 21.74
CA SER A 49 2.42 2.67 20.40
C SER A 49 2.05 1.22 20.09
N SER A 50 0.78 0.99 19.76
CA SER A 50 0.35 -0.28 19.18
C SER A 50 0.60 -0.28 17.68
N GLU A 51 0.77 -1.47 17.11
CA GLU A 51 0.72 -1.66 15.66
C GLU A 51 -0.57 -1.05 15.10
N VAL A 52 -0.44 -0.47 13.90
CA VAL A 52 -1.57 0.08 13.16
C VAL A 52 -2.12 -0.99 12.25
N GLY A 53 -3.40 -1.30 12.42
CA GLY A 53 -4.07 -2.31 11.63
C GLY A 53 -4.40 -1.85 10.22
N LEU A 54 -4.82 -2.81 9.40
CA LEU A 54 -5.16 -2.66 7.99
C LEU A 54 -6.08 -1.47 7.67
N LEU A 55 -7.13 -1.24 8.46
CA LEU A 55 -8.04 -0.10 8.25
C LEU A 55 -7.32 1.25 8.32
N ALA A 56 -6.31 1.39 9.18
CA ALA A 56 -5.57 2.63 9.32
C ALA A 56 -4.61 2.87 8.16
N THR A 57 -3.96 1.83 7.64
CA THR A 57 -3.04 1.95 6.50
C THR A 57 -3.77 2.09 5.17
N SER A 58 -5.04 1.67 5.11
CA SER A 58 -5.81 1.61 3.86
C SER A 58 -6.57 2.88 3.52
N LYS A 59 -6.08 4.05 3.98
CA LYS A 59 -6.66 5.36 3.67
C LYS A 59 -5.60 6.40 3.39
N LEU A 60 -6.01 7.46 2.71
CA LEU A 60 -5.20 8.66 2.52
C LEU A 60 -5.27 9.56 3.74
N TYR A 61 -4.14 10.18 4.04
CA TYR A 61 -4.01 11.20 5.07
C TYR A 61 -3.59 12.51 4.43
N VAL A 62 -4.02 13.63 5.01
CA VAL A 62 -3.52 14.95 4.66
C VAL A 62 -2.86 15.53 5.90
N MET A 63 -1.57 15.82 5.81
CA MET A 63 -0.80 16.45 6.88
C MET A 63 0.09 17.53 6.27
N ASN A 64 0.05 18.74 6.82
CA ASN A 64 0.80 19.89 6.30
C ASN A 64 0.65 20.08 4.78
N GLU A 65 -0.59 20.00 4.28
CA GLU A 65 -0.93 20.12 2.84
C GLU A 65 -0.32 19.02 1.94
N GLN A 66 0.31 17.99 2.53
CA GLN A 66 0.85 16.84 1.81
C GLN A 66 -0.09 15.65 1.95
N MET A 67 -0.36 14.97 0.83
CA MET A 67 -1.03 13.68 0.87
C MET A 67 -0.04 12.58 1.26
N LEU A 68 -0.43 11.78 2.24
CA LEU A 68 0.34 10.65 2.76
C LEU A 68 -0.45 9.37 2.60
N ALA A 69 0.24 8.27 2.35
CA ALA A 69 -0.30 6.93 2.41
C ALA A 69 0.70 5.96 3.05
N PHE A 70 0.20 4.82 3.53
CA PHE A 70 1.01 3.92 4.33
C PHE A 70 0.96 2.49 3.82
N ILE A 71 2.12 1.87 3.67
CA ILE A 71 2.25 0.44 3.31
C ILE A 71 1.82 -0.40 4.53
N PRO A 72 0.86 -1.34 4.37
CA PRO A 72 0.50 -2.28 5.42
C PRO A 72 1.71 -3.11 5.90
N GLN A 73 1.73 -3.47 7.19
CA GLN A 73 2.89 -4.16 7.78
C GLN A 73 3.19 -5.53 7.13
N PHE A 74 2.17 -6.25 6.64
CA PHE A 74 2.37 -7.56 6.02
C PHE A 74 3.16 -7.50 4.70
N VAL A 75 3.34 -6.32 4.10
CA VAL A 75 4.14 -6.13 2.87
C VAL A 75 5.52 -5.56 3.18
N ASP A 76 5.84 -5.28 4.44
CA ASP A 76 7.13 -4.70 4.85
C ASP A 76 8.21 -5.80 4.95
N GLU A 77 8.86 -6.08 3.81
CA GLU A 77 10.00 -6.99 3.68
C GLU A 77 11.20 -6.58 4.56
N THR A 78 11.26 -5.33 5.05
CA THR A 78 12.35 -4.89 5.94
C THR A 78 12.21 -5.37 7.38
N GLN A 79 11.02 -5.84 7.76
CA GLN A 79 10.71 -6.29 9.12
C GLN A 79 10.37 -7.76 9.18
N PHE A 80 9.74 -8.31 8.13
CA PHE A 80 9.31 -9.69 8.08
C PHE A 80 9.91 -10.39 6.86
N TYR A 81 10.30 -11.65 7.03
CA TYR A 81 10.76 -12.50 5.93
C TYR A 81 9.59 -13.18 5.21
N LEU A 82 8.44 -13.31 5.87
CA LEU A 82 7.21 -13.90 5.33
C LEU A 82 6.75 -13.28 4.00
N PRO A 83 6.85 -11.96 3.77
CA PRO A 83 6.45 -11.33 2.51
C PRO A 83 7.38 -11.66 1.33
N CYS A 84 8.53 -12.29 1.58
CA CYS A 84 9.41 -12.78 0.51
C CYS A 84 8.83 -14.01 -0.20
N ASP A 85 7.94 -14.75 0.48
CA ASP A 85 7.17 -15.83 -0.12
C ASP A 85 5.96 -15.23 -0.85
N ILE A 86 5.92 -15.40 -2.17
CA ILE A 86 4.89 -14.81 -3.01
C ILE A 86 3.52 -15.42 -2.74
N ASP A 87 3.44 -16.72 -2.44
CA ASP A 87 2.18 -17.41 -2.23
C ASP A 87 1.58 -16.97 -0.90
N LEU A 88 2.40 -16.93 0.15
CA LEU A 88 1.97 -16.43 1.46
C LEU A 88 1.57 -14.96 1.41
N ARG A 89 2.29 -14.14 0.65
CA ARG A 89 1.95 -12.72 0.48
C ARG A 89 0.64 -12.53 -0.27
N CYS A 90 0.40 -13.32 -1.32
CA CYS A 90 -0.87 -13.34 -2.04
C CYS A 90 -2.03 -13.76 -1.13
N ASP A 91 -1.87 -14.81 -0.34
CA ASP A 91 -2.92 -15.28 0.58
C ASP A 91 -3.22 -14.26 1.71
N ALA A 92 -2.18 -13.61 2.24
CA ALA A 92 -2.34 -12.51 3.18
C ALA A 92 -3.09 -11.33 2.54
N PHE A 93 -2.75 -10.98 1.30
CA PHE A 93 -3.44 -9.93 0.55
C PHE A 93 -4.93 -10.23 0.34
N LYS A 94 -5.29 -11.47 -0.05
CA LYS A 94 -6.70 -11.90 -0.17
C LYS A 94 -7.45 -11.76 1.15
N THR A 95 -6.82 -12.21 2.24
CA THR A 95 -7.40 -12.11 3.60
C THR A 95 -7.66 -10.64 3.96
N ASP A 96 -6.73 -9.75 3.65
CA ASP A 96 -6.87 -8.31 3.92
C ASP A 96 -7.98 -7.68 3.05
N VAL A 97 -8.10 -8.07 1.79
CA VAL A 97 -9.21 -7.67 0.89
C VAL A 97 -10.55 -8.08 1.47
N ASP A 98 -10.67 -9.31 1.96
CA ASP A 98 -11.89 -9.79 2.61
C ASP A 98 -12.20 -8.98 3.88
N ILE A 99 -11.22 -8.78 4.76
CA ILE A 99 -11.38 -7.99 5.99
C ILE A 99 -11.85 -6.58 5.65
N LEU A 100 -11.22 -5.92 4.66
CA LEU A 100 -11.60 -4.57 4.26
C LEU A 100 -12.98 -4.54 3.63
N SER A 101 -13.32 -5.49 2.77
CA SER A 101 -14.63 -5.56 2.11
C SER A 101 -15.79 -5.63 3.12
N VAL A 102 -15.56 -6.25 4.29
CA VAL A 102 -16.57 -6.41 5.34
C VAL A 102 -16.56 -5.26 6.35
N HIS A 103 -15.38 -4.74 6.71
CA HIS A 103 -15.22 -3.84 7.86
C HIS A 103 -15.00 -2.38 7.50
N TRP A 104 -14.85 -2.03 6.21
CA TRP A 104 -14.68 -0.64 5.82
C TRP A 104 -15.97 0.15 6.04
N ARG A 105 -15.89 1.12 6.95
CA ARG A 105 -17.01 2.03 7.28
C ARG A 105 -16.63 3.50 7.17
N MET A 106 -15.44 3.78 6.63
CA MET A 106 -14.94 5.13 6.48
C MET A 106 -15.41 5.74 5.16
N VAL A 107 -15.48 7.08 5.11
CA VAL A 107 -15.85 7.79 3.89
C VAL A 107 -14.76 7.61 2.84
N GLY A 108 -15.17 7.34 1.60
CA GLY A 108 -14.27 7.13 0.47
C GLY A 108 -13.94 5.66 0.23
N ARG A 109 -13.15 5.42 -0.82
CA ARG A 109 -12.72 4.08 -1.25
C ARG A 109 -11.45 3.71 -0.48
N PRO A 110 -11.29 2.45 -0.06
CA PRO A 110 -10.05 2.02 0.57
C PRO A 110 -8.90 2.02 -0.43
N LEU A 111 -7.72 2.24 0.12
CA LEU A 111 -6.44 2.26 -0.54
C LEU A 111 -5.66 0.99 -0.21
N PHE A 112 -5.27 0.21 -1.20
CA PHE A 112 -4.34 -0.90 -1.04
C PHE A 112 -2.98 -0.53 -1.61
N ILE A 113 -1.91 -0.65 -0.81
CA ILE A 113 -0.54 -0.46 -1.30
C ILE A 113 0.22 -1.78 -1.18
N MET A 114 0.67 -2.31 -2.32
CA MET A 114 1.47 -3.53 -2.38
C MET A 114 2.75 -3.28 -3.18
N PRO A 115 3.88 -2.96 -2.52
CA PRO A 115 5.14 -2.82 -3.22
C PRO A 115 5.57 -4.12 -3.92
N VAL A 116 6.16 -3.97 -5.10
CA VAL A 116 6.65 -5.08 -5.92
C VAL A 116 8.09 -4.79 -6.32
N SER A 117 8.99 -5.75 -6.14
CA SER A 117 10.37 -5.64 -6.64
C SER A 117 10.41 -5.73 -8.17
N SER A 118 11.26 -4.93 -8.81
CA SER A 118 11.54 -5.03 -10.26
C SER A 118 11.82 -6.47 -10.72
N LYS A 119 12.60 -7.23 -9.95
CA LYS A 119 12.89 -8.66 -10.22
C LYS A 119 11.66 -9.56 -10.27
N LEU A 120 10.59 -9.19 -9.57
CA LEU A 120 9.33 -9.95 -9.60
C LEU A 120 8.65 -9.81 -10.97
N LEU A 121 8.80 -8.66 -11.61
CA LEU A 121 8.15 -8.32 -12.88
C LEU A 121 8.92 -8.83 -14.10
N ASP A 122 10.17 -9.24 -13.90
CA ASP A 122 10.96 -9.92 -14.94
C ASP A 122 10.45 -11.33 -15.24
N MET A 123 9.73 -11.96 -14.30
CA MET A 123 9.25 -13.35 -14.45
C MET A 123 7.75 -13.41 -14.74
N ASP A 124 7.39 -13.88 -15.93
CA ASP A 124 6.01 -13.84 -16.45
C ASP A 124 5.00 -14.59 -15.57
N TYR A 125 5.41 -15.72 -14.96
CA TYR A 125 4.55 -16.46 -14.03
C TYR A 125 4.19 -15.67 -12.77
N LYS A 126 5.05 -14.75 -12.32
CA LYS A 126 4.78 -13.87 -11.17
C LYS A 126 3.92 -12.66 -11.56
N VAL A 127 4.06 -12.17 -12.80
CA VAL A 127 3.14 -11.16 -13.36
C VAL A 127 1.73 -11.74 -13.47
N PHE A 128 1.61 -13.01 -13.89
CA PHE A 128 0.33 -13.72 -13.88
C PHE A 128 -0.26 -13.87 -12.47
N ALA A 129 0.55 -14.20 -11.46
CA ALA A 129 0.11 -14.24 -10.07
C ALA A 129 -0.42 -12.87 -9.61
N LEU A 130 0.30 -11.78 -9.92
CA LEU A 130 -0.14 -10.42 -9.63
C LEU A 130 -1.50 -10.10 -10.26
N LYS A 131 -1.69 -10.50 -11.51
CA LYS A 131 -2.97 -10.32 -12.21
C LYS A 131 -4.11 -11.09 -11.52
N ASN A 132 -3.88 -12.32 -11.12
CA ASN A 132 -4.88 -13.11 -10.38
C ASN A 132 -5.30 -12.43 -9.07
N GLU A 133 -4.37 -11.78 -8.38
CA GLU A 133 -4.70 -11.02 -7.16
C GLU A 133 -5.55 -9.77 -7.48
N LEU A 134 -5.23 -9.05 -8.55
CA LEU A 134 -6.04 -7.90 -9.01
C LEU A 134 -7.46 -8.33 -9.43
N ASP A 135 -7.56 -9.47 -10.12
CA ASP A 135 -8.83 -10.08 -10.51
C ASP A 135 -9.61 -10.55 -9.28
N TYR A 136 -8.93 -11.12 -8.29
CA TYR A 136 -9.53 -11.52 -7.02
C TYR A 136 -10.16 -10.31 -6.32
N VAL A 137 -9.47 -9.18 -6.21
CA VAL A 137 -10.05 -7.96 -5.62
C VAL A 137 -11.26 -7.50 -6.42
N SER A 138 -11.13 -7.46 -7.74
CA SER A 138 -12.20 -6.99 -8.63
C SER A 138 -13.48 -7.83 -8.51
N ASN A 139 -13.33 -9.15 -8.32
CA ASN A 139 -14.44 -10.11 -8.23
C ASN A 139 -15.02 -10.25 -6.82
N ASN A 140 -14.20 -10.09 -5.77
CA ASN A 140 -14.63 -10.31 -4.38
C ASN A 140 -14.97 -9.02 -3.64
N TRP A 141 -14.74 -7.85 -4.24
CA TRP A 141 -15.10 -6.58 -3.63
C TRP A 141 -16.61 -6.40 -3.50
N ARG A 142 -17.10 -6.34 -2.25
CA ARG A 142 -18.55 -6.35 -1.95
C ARG A 142 -19.17 -4.97 -1.76
N MET A 143 -18.37 -3.90 -1.73
CA MET A 143 -18.87 -2.55 -1.43
C MET A 143 -18.99 -1.67 -2.66
N ILE A 144 -19.76 -0.58 -2.50
CA ILE A 144 -19.96 0.43 -3.53
C ILE A 144 -18.63 1.12 -3.85
N GLY A 145 -18.25 1.10 -5.12
CA GLY A 145 -17.01 1.68 -5.63
C GLY A 145 -15.82 0.76 -5.41
N ARG A 146 -15.06 0.47 -6.48
CA ARG A 146 -13.88 -0.40 -6.42
C ARG A 146 -12.80 0.20 -5.50
N PRO A 147 -12.06 -0.62 -4.74
CA PRO A 147 -10.94 -0.13 -3.95
C PRO A 147 -9.86 0.38 -4.90
N THR A 148 -9.06 1.34 -4.45
CA THR A 148 -7.94 1.80 -5.24
C THR A 148 -6.68 1.04 -4.84
N ILE A 149 -6.13 0.30 -5.79
CA ILE A 149 -4.91 -0.49 -5.60
C ILE A 149 -3.74 0.28 -6.20
N VAL A 150 -2.62 0.25 -5.50
CA VAL A 150 -1.40 0.99 -5.75
C VAL A 150 -0.25 0.02 -5.59
N ILE A 151 0.50 -0.19 -6.66
CA ILE A 151 1.59 -1.18 -6.66
C ILE A 151 2.89 -0.48 -7.00
N PRO A 152 3.61 0.10 -6.02
CA PRO A 152 4.87 0.78 -6.32
C PRO A 152 5.95 -0.24 -6.67
N VAL A 153 6.66 0.01 -7.77
CA VAL A 153 7.82 -0.79 -8.16
C VAL A 153 9.07 -0.32 -7.42
N LEU A 154 9.75 -1.25 -6.73
CA LEU A 154 10.98 -0.98 -5.99
C LEU A 154 12.22 -1.39 -6.82
N GLU A 155 13.13 -0.45 -7.04
CA GLU A 155 14.50 -0.73 -7.52
C GLU A 155 15.44 -1.02 -6.34
N GLU A 156 16.26 -2.07 -6.44
CA GLU A 156 17.15 -2.54 -5.36
C GLU A 156 18.28 -1.57 -4.96
N SER A 157 18.48 -0.45 -5.67
CA SER A 157 19.59 0.45 -5.36
C SER A 157 19.27 1.38 -4.17
N LEU A 158 19.83 1.01 -3.01
CA LEU A 158 20.01 1.78 -1.77
C LEU A 158 18.75 2.23 -1.01
N GLY A 159 18.51 1.56 0.13
CA GLY A 159 17.80 2.12 1.28
C GLY A 159 16.28 2.26 1.09
N VAL A 160 15.56 1.20 1.44
CA VAL A 160 14.09 0.99 1.37
C VAL A 160 13.25 2.12 2.02
N LEU A 161 13.86 3.11 2.68
CA LEU A 161 13.19 4.25 3.30
C LEU A 161 13.32 5.58 2.56
N LEU A 162 14.37 5.78 1.76
CA LEU A 162 14.67 7.10 1.16
C LEU A 162 14.09 7.27 -0.24
N LYS A 163 13.85 6.18 -0.98
CA LYS A 163 13.27 6.26 -2.34
C LYS A 163 11.75 6.27 -2.39
N ILE A 164 11.06 5.69 -1.40
CA ILE A 164 9.58 5.76 -1.31
C ILE A 164 9.11 7.19 -0.94
N ALA A 165 10.03 8.04 -0.47
CA ALA A 165 9.80 9.47 -0.33
C ALA A 165 9.48 10.17 -1.68
N ASN A 166 9.81 9.55 -2.81
CA ASN A 166 9.46 10.03 -4.14
C ASN A 166 8.21 9.33 -4.67
N LYS A 167 7.09 9.83 -4.15
CA LYS A 167 5.76 9.91 -4.77
C LYS A 167 5.18 8.61 -5.35
N VAL A 168 4.10 8.16 -4.74
CA VAL A 168 3.21 7.10 -5.24
C VAL A 168 1.87 7.75 -5.60
N PHE A 169 1.07 7.19 -6.51
CA PHE A 169 0.00 7.93 -7.19
C PHE A 169 -1.26 7.11 -7.40
N LEU A 170 -2.43 7.75 -7.38
CA LEU A 170 -3.72 7.05 -7.36
C LEU A 170 -4.64 7.42 -8.51
N ALA A 171 -5.08 6.41 -9.27
CA ALA A 171 -6.41 6.30 -9.87
C ALA A 171 -6.73 4.80 -10.10
N ASP A 172 -7.96 4.48 -10.45
CA ASP A 172 -8.61 3.17 -10.30
C ASP A 172 -7.84 1.94 -10.84
N ALA A 173 -7.59 0.96 -9.93
CA ALA A 173 -6.91 -0.31 -10.19
C ALA A 173 -5.67 -0.18 -11.10
N LEU A 174 -4.62 0.48 -10.59
CA LEU A 174 -3.43 0.81 -11.37
C LEU A 174 -2.17 0.34 -10.66
N VAL A 175 -1.41 -0.51 -11.34
CA VAL A 175 -0.04 -0.85 -10.93
C VAL A 175 0.84 0.36 -11.24
N LEU A 176 1.86 0.65 -10.42
CA LEU A 176 2.71 1.82 -10.59
C LEU A 176 4.16 1.40 -10.83
N CYS A 177 4.59 1.48 -12.08
CA CYS A 177 6.01 1.43 -12.40
C CYS A 177 6.66 2.79 -12.12
N LEU A 178 7.76 2.75 -11.35
CA LEU A 178 8.80 3.78 -11.41
C LEU A 178 9.72 3.48 -12.59
#